data_AF-A0A653RVP4-F1
#
_entry.id   AF-A0A653RVP4-F1
#
_cell.length_a   1.000
_cell.length_b   1.000
_cell.length_c   1.000
_cell.angle_alpha   90.00
_cell.angle_beta   90.00
_cell.angle_gamma   90.00
#
_symmetry.space_group_name_H-M   'P 1'
#
loop_
_entity.id
_entity.type
_entity.pdbx_description
1 polymer ?
#
loop_
_entity_poly.entity_id
_entity_poly.type
_entity_poly.pdbx_seq_one_letter_code
_entity_poly.pdbx_strand_id
1 'polypeptide(L)'
;MKYKVSILLLIFSQFIKGQIFSNYIDTNDSNIKKAVVFYKQYVLEFENGSIDYKNYWSKKDYEKYETPDPIVYSISSDYPTYNFGIQKTIFYARAFSNYVHLKTLMTQTDSFNNISVYAITNHYISTNNEENKLYFINPMEVNSQLYTSKTNGNITYHFLKTHPFDKNKSDQLIASLKKFESDWGFNPIKIDYFFTDTPDQLGTMRGLDYYYGMEQIFPSGMAFPKDKIIYCNGSGENNFHEILHLYLNPLYEKSPINHGLIYYLGGSLGHNFNFLISKMNEYLIKYPNTDLSEFETLETKDITLHINHTVIGLICKIIDKKEGVNGLKRLLTYDNMEILFKKEFNLQKKDWHHFLKEEFKKQDTSKL
;
A
#
# COMPACT_ATOMS: atom_id res chain seq x y z
N MET A 1 -1.42 -59.64 40.92
CA MET A 1 -2.14 -58.37 41.13
C MET A 1 -1.28 -57.21 40.63
N LYS A 2 -1.54 -56.71 39.42
CA LYS A 2 -0.90 -55.49 38.89
C LYS A 2 -2.04 -54.52 38.54
N TYR A 3 -2.10 -53.41 39.26
CA TYR A 3 -3.14 -52.40 39.15
C TYR A 3 -3.04 -51.70 37.79
N LYS A 4 -4.12 -51.75 37.00
CA LYS A 4 -4.35 -50.81 35.90
C LYS A 4 -4.90 -49.53 36.50
N VAL A 5 -4.07 -48.50 36.63
CA VAL A 5 -4.54 -47.13 36.85
C VAL A 5 -4.70 -46.51 35.46
N SER A 6 -5.94 -46.41 34.98
CA SER A 6 -6.25 -45.55 33.83
C SER A 6 -6.51 -44.16 34.37
N ILE A 7 -5.56 -43.25 34.15
CA ILE A 7 -5.77 -41.81 34.36
C ILE A 7 -6.49 -41.31 33.10
N LEU A 8 -7.81 -41.14 33.20
CA LEU A 8 -8.60 -40.45 32.20
C LEU A 8 -8.44 -38.94 32.43
N LEU A 9 -7.46 -38.33 31.77
CA LEU A 9 -7.28 -36.89 31.75
C LEU A 9 -8.30 -36.30 30.78
N LEU A 10 -9.47 -35.92 31.30
CA LEU A 10 -10.45 -35.07 30.60
C LEU A 10 -9.85 -33.66 30.50
N ILE A 11 -9.03 -33.45 29.48
CA ILE A 11 -8.67 -32.11 29.03
C ILE A 11 -9.93 -31.55 28.36
N PHE A 12 -10.77 -30.87 29.15
CA PHE A 12 -11.67 -29.87 28.61
C PHE A 12 -10.79 -28.76 28.04
N SER A 13 -10.35 -28.94 26.79
CA SER A 13 -9.98 -27.82 25.96
C SER A 13 -11.27 -27.03 25.73
N GLN A 14 -11.54 -26.08 26.62
CA GLN A 14 -12.29 -24.92 26.22
C GLN A 14 -11.45 -24.23 25.16
N PHE A 15 -11.59 -24.70 23.91
CA PHE A 15 -11.44 -23.80 22.78
C PHE A 15 -12.48 -22.71 23.03
N ILE A 16 -12.04 -21.63 23.67
CA ILE A 16 -12.71 -20.34 23.60
C ILE A 16 -12.72 -20.05 22.10
N LYS A 17 -13.79 -20.48 21.42
CA LYS A 17 -14.11 -20.02 20.08
C LYS A 17 -14.30 -18.52 20.27
N GLY A 18 -13.25 -17.77 19.94
CA GLY A 18 -13.13 -16.34 20.23
C GLY A 18 -14.44 -15.64 19.91
N GLN A 19 -15.00 -14.94 20.88
CA GLN A 19 -16.12 -14.06 20.62
C GLN A 19 -15.64 -13.00 19.63
N ILE A 20 -16.13 -13.11 18.39
CA ILE A 20 -15.98 -12.09 17.35
C ILE A 20 -16.92 -10.90 17.62
N PHE A 21 -17.64 -10.85 18.76
CA PHE A 21 -18.53 -9.75 19.11
C PHE A 21 -18.23 -9.20 20.49
N SER A 22 -18.40 -7.88 20.59
CA SER A 22 -18.72 -7.23 21.85
C SER A 22 -20.11 -7.66 22.33
N ASN A 23 -20.27 -7.86 23.65
CA ASN A 23 -21.57 -8.17 24.28
C ASN A 23 -22.63 -7.05 24.12
N TYR A 24 -22.24 -5.90 23.58
CA TYR A 24 -23.11 -4.73 23.40
C TYR A 24 -23.75 -4.63 22.01
N ILE A 25 -23.55 -5.63 21.14
CA ILE A 25 -24.21 -5.69 19.83
C ILE A 25 -25.61 -6.29 20.00
N ASP A 26 -26.63 -5.62 19.46
CA ASP A 26 -28.00 -6.14 19.42
C ASP A 26 -28.12 -7.29 18.41
N THR A 27 -27.88 -8.51 18.88
CA THR A 27 -28.02 -9.72 18.08
C THR A 27 -29.47 -10.19 17.90
N ASN A 28 -30.45 -9.49 18.50
CA ASN A 28 -31.87 -9.79 18.27
C ASN A 28 -32.36 -9.22 16.94
N ASP A 29 -31.69 -8.19 16.42
CA ASP A 29 -31.95 -7.68 15.07
C ASP A 29 -31.52 -8.73 14.03
N SER A 30 -32.50 -9.19 13.24
CA SER A 30 -32.29 -10.25 12.24
C SER A 30 -31.35 -9.84 11.10
N ASN A 31 -31.32 -8.55 10.73
CA ASN A 31 -30.44 -8.02 9.69
C ASN A 31 -29.01 -7.96 10.20
N ILE A 32 -28.81 -7.47 11.42
CA ILE A 32 -27.48 -7.46 12.07
C ILE A 32 -26.94 -8.88 12.14
N LYS A 33 -27.74 -9.84 12.62
CA LYS A 33 -27.33 -11.25 12.73
C LYS A 33 -26.88 -11.85 11.39
N LYS A 34 -27.62 -11.58 10.31
CA LYS A 34 -27.29 -12.04 8.96
C LYS A 34 -25.98 -11.43 8.44
N ALA A 35 -25.84 -10.10 8.54
CA ALA A 35 -24.64 -9.37 8.11
C ALA A 35 -23.38 -9.85 8.86
N VAL A 36 -23.54 -10.09 10.15
CA VAL A 36 -22.50 -10.66 11.01
C VAL A 36 -22.03 -12.04 10.54
N VAL A 37 -22.96 -12.95 10.24
CA VAL A 37 -22.62 -14.31 9.77
C VAL A 37 -21.90 -14.25 8.43
N PHE A 38 -22.39 -13.40 7.53
CA PHE A 38 -21.78 -13.13 6.24
C PHE A 38 -20.34 -12.62 6.36
N TYR A 39 -20.10 -11.61 7.21
CA TYR A 39 -18.76 -11.05 7.43
C TYR A 39 -17.80 -12.06 8.07
N LYS A 40 -18.29 -12.91 8.98
CA LYS A 40 -17.46 -13.98 9.56
C LYS A 40 -16.97 -14.96 8.51
N GLN A 41 -17.85 -15.38 7.61
CA GLN A 41 -17.48 -16.30 6.54
C GLN A 41 -16.41 -15.69 5.64
N TYR A 42 -16.57 -14.40 5.29
CA TYR A 42 -15.58 -13.64 4.52
C TYR A 42 -14.19 -13.66 5.17
N VAL A 43 -14.10 -13.32 6.46
CA VAL A 43 -12.84 -13.29 7.21
C VAL A 43 -12.20 -14.68 7.30
N LEU A 44 -12.99 -15.72 7.55
CA LEU A 44 -12.50 -17.11 7.66
C LEU A 44 -11.93 -17.62 6.33
N GLU A 45 -12.54 -17.28 5.19
CA GLU A 45 -12.02 -17.67 3.87
C GLU A 45 -10.72 -16.94 3.52
N PHE A 46 -10.60 -15.68 3.94
CA PHE A 46 -9.37 -14.91 3.79
C PHE A 46 -8.18 -15.56 4.53
N GLU A 47 -8.40 -16.03 5.77
CA GLU A 47 -7.37 -16.71 6.58
C GLU A 47 -6.90 -18.03 5.94
N ASN A 48 -7.77 -18.69 5.17
CA ASN A 48 -7.45 -19.95 4.49
C ASN A 48 -6.76 -19.79 3.12
N GLY A 49 -6.43 -18.55 2.73
CA GLY A 49 -5.49 -18.27 1.64
C GLY A 49 -6.10 -18.07 0.25
N SER A 50 -7.43 -18.10 0.08
CA SER A 50 -8.05 -17.64 -1.16
C SER A 50 -9.50 -17.25 -0.95
N ILE A 51 -9.90 -16.09 -1.48
CA ILE A 51 -11.28 -15.64 -1.48
C ILE A 51 -11.82 -15.53 -2.91
N ASP A 52 -13.05 -15.97 -3.11
CA ASP A 52 -13.80 -15.67 -4.33
C ASP A 52 -14.71 -14.45 -4.08
N TYR A 53 -14.28 -13.29 -4.58
CA TYR A 53 -15.02 -12.04 -4.40
C TYR A 53 -16.44 -12.08 -4.99
N LYS A 54 -16.75 -12.98 -5.93
CA LYS A 54 -18.13 -13.15 -6.47
C LYS A 54 -19.12 -13.61 -5.41
N ASN A 55 -18.64 -14.22 -4.34
CA ASN A 55 -19.47 -14.66 -3.23
C ASN A 55 -19.88 -13.50 -2.31
N TYR A 56 -19.11 -12.41 -2.30
CA TYR A 56 -19.22 -11.37 -1.28
C TYR A 56 -19.41 -9.96 -1.80
N TRP A 57 -19.02 -9.66 -3.04
CA TRP A 57 -19.09 -8.32 -3.61
C TRP A 57 -20.16 -8.25 -4.69
N SER A 58 -20.64 -7.03 -4.95
CA SER A 58 -21.62 -6.81 -6.01
C SER A 58 -21.03 -7.20 -7.37
N LYS A 59 -21.90 -7.58 -8.31
CA LYS A 59 -21.49 -7.88 -9.70
C LYS A 59 -20.69 -6.74 -10.33
N LYS A 60 -21.17 -5.51 -10.12
CA LYS A 60 -20.48 -4.29 -10.55
C LYS A 60 -19.04 -4.23 -10.02
N ASP A 61 -18.81 -4.60 -8.77
CA ASP A 61 -17.49 -4.46 -8.15
C ASP A 61 -16.53 -5.59 -8.55
N TYR A 62 -16.96 -6.86 -8.51
CA TYR A 62 -16.07 -7.97 -8.87
C TYR A 62 -15.79 -8.08 -10.38
N GLU A 63 -16.65 -7.52 -11.24
CA GLU A 63 -16.37 -7.42 -12.68
C GLU A 63 -15.45 -6.24 -12.98
N LYS A 64 -15.47 -5.20 -12.15
CA LYS A 64 -14.61 -4.02 -12.31
C LYS A 64 -13.21 -4.24 -11.73
N TYR A 65 -13.11 -4.92 -10.60
CA TYR A 65 -11.89 -5.05 -9.80
C TYR A 65 -11.54 -6.51 -9.52
N GLU A 66 -10.26 -6.84 -9.64
CA GLU A 66 -9.68 -8.07 -9.12
C GLU A 66 -9.69 -8.09 -7.59
N THR A 67 -9.41 -6.96 -6.95
CA THR A 67 -9.55 -6.79 -5.49
C THR A 67 -10.56 -5.68 -5.17
N PRO A 68 -11.87 -6.00 -5.13
CA PRO A 68 -12.92 -5.01 -4.87
C PRO A 68 -12.94 -4.49 -3.43
N ASP A 69 -12.29 -5.19 -2.49
CA ASP A 69 -12.18 -4.77 -1.11
C ASP A 69 -11.02 -3.76 -0.94
N PRO A 70 -11.33 -2.47 -0.72
CA PRO A 70 -10.32 -1.41 -0.65
C PRO A 70 -9.46 -1.50 0.62
N ILE A 71 -9.82 -2.32 1.63
CA ILE A 71 -9.05 -2.41 2.87
C ILE A 71 -8.07 -3.59 2.91
N VAL A 72 -8.09 -4.50 1.92
CA VAL A 72 -7.26 -5.72 1.93
C VAL A 72 -5.79 -5.39 2.10
N TYR A 73 -5.26 -4.35 1.45
CA TYR A 73 -3.85 -3.97 1.53
C TYR A 73 -3.71 -2.55 2.08
N SER A 74 -3.98 -2.36 3.37
CA SER A 74 -3.98 -1.04 4.01
C SER A 74 -2.78 -0.80 4.91
N ILE A 75 -2.25 -1.86 5.51
CA ILE A 75 -1.05 -1.82 6.37
C ILE A 75 0.20 -2.17 5.56
N SER A 76 0.10 -3.18 4.68
CA SER A 76 1.15 -3.57 3.74
C SER A 76 0.58 -3.86 2.35
N SER A 77 1.41 -3.74 1.32
CA SER A 77 1.08 -4.04 -0.07
C SER A 77 1.12 -5.54 -0.39
N ASP A 78 1.80 -6.35 0.43
CA ASP A 78 2.07 -7.77 0.18
C ASP A 78 1.43 -8.71 1.22
N TYR A 79 0.94 -8.15 2.32
CA TYR A 79 0.29 -8.90 3.41
C TYR A 79 -1.09 -8.33 3.69
N PRO A 80 -2.17 -9.14 3.56
CA PRO A 80 -3.52 -8.66 3.80
C PRO A 80 -3.73 -8.11 5.23
N THR A 81 -4.39 -6.97 5.34
CA THR A 81 -4.79 -6.31 6.60
C THR A 81 -5.50 -7.27 7.56
N TYR A 82 -6.36 -8.14 7.02
CA TYR A 82 -7.07 -9.16 7.81
C TYR A 82 -6.14 -10.16 8.52
N ASN A 83 -4.87 -10.25 8.12
CA ASN A 83 -3.91 -11.17 8.71
C ASN A 83 -3.02 -10.53 9.79
N PHE A 84 -3.01 -9.19 9.93
CA PHE A 84 -2.17 -8.49 10.92
C PHE A 84 -2.71 -8.61 12.37
N GLY A 85 -3.98 -8.96 12.58
CA GLY A 85 -4.58 -9.14 13.90
C GLY A 85 -5.16 -10.54 14.11
N ILE A 86 -4.73 -11.22 15.18
CA ILE A 86 -5.26 -12.55 15.56
C ILE A 86 -6.70 -12.43 16.04
N GLN A 87 -7.00 -11.37 16.81
CA GLN A 87 -8.32 -11.13 17.37
C GLN A 87 -9.06 -10.13 16.48
N LYS A 88 -10.28 -10.50 16.08
CA LYS A 88 -11.16 -9.67 15.26
C LYS A 88 -12.49 -9.54 15.98
N THR A 89 -12.75 -8.36 16.54
CA THR A 89 -13.95 -8.11 17.33
C THR A 89 -14.80 -7.06 16.65
N ILE A 90 -16.00 -7.47 16.21
CA ILE A 90 -17.04 -6.54 15.81
C ILE A 90 -17.55 -5.89 17.11
N PHE A 91 -17.35 -4.59 17.25
CA PHE A 91 -17.73 -3.84 18.46
C PHE A 91 -18.86 -2.83 18.20
N TYR A 92 -19.22 -2.64 16.94
CA TYR A 92 -20.34 -1.80 16.51
C TYR A 92 -21.12 -2.52 15.42
N ALA A 93 -22.44 -2.47 15.52
CA ALA A 93 -23.34 -2.86 14.45
C ALA A 93 -24.57 -1.95 14.46
N ARG A 94 -24.98 -1.48 13.28
CA ARG A 94 -26.20 -0.69 13.13
C ARG A 94 -26.91 -1.06 11.83
N ALA A 95 -28.20 -1.39 11.95
CA ALA A 95 -29.07 -1.56 10.80
C ALA A 95 -29.56 -0.20 10.28
N PHE A 96 -29.52 -0.05 8.96
CA PHE A 96 -30.16 1.00 8.18
C PHE A 96 -31.21 0.36 7.27
N SER A 97 -31.97 1.19 6.55
CA SER A 97 -33.07 0.73 5.68
C SER A 97 -32.62 -0.26 4.61
N ASN A 98 -31.38 -0.19 4.13
CA ASN A 98 -30.88 -0.98 3.01
C ASN A 98 -29.53 -1.65 3.26
N TYR A 99 -28.89 -1.43 4.40
CA TYR A 99 -27.62 -2.06 4.74
C TYR A 99 -27.43 -2.16 6.26
N VAL A 100 -26.47 -2.98 6.68
CA VAL A 100 -25.93 -3.00 8.04
C VAL A 100 -24.50 -2.48 8.00
N HIS A 101 -24.17 -1.58 8.92
CA HIS A 101 -22.81 -1.10 9.13
C HIS A 101 -22.18 -1.83 10.32
N LEU A 102 -21.07 -2.50 10.08
CA LEU A 102 -20.26 -3.15 11.10
C LEU A 102 -18.94 -2.38 11.28
N LYS A 103 -18.46 -2.26 12.52
CA LYS A 103 -17.06 -1.90 12.77
C LYS A 103 -16.32 -3.02 13.45
N THR A 104 -15.14 -3.36 12.92
CA THR A 104 -14.30 -4.44 13.43
C THR A 104 -12.97 -3.88 13.92
N LEU A 105 -12.65 -4.19 15.17
CA LEU A 105 -11.37 -3.96 15.80
C LEU A 105 -10.47 -5.18 15.55
N MET A 106 -9.29 -4.95 14.97
CA MET A 106 -8.28 -5.98 14.74
C MET A 106 -7.10 -5.77 15.70
N THR A 107 -6.85 -6.76 16.57
CA THR A 107 -5.85 -6.67 17.64
C THR A 107 -4.98 -7.91 17.73
N GLN A 108 -3.84 -7.75 18.39
CA GLN A 108 -3.03 -8.84 18.91
C GLN A 108 -2.65 -8.54 20.36
N THR A 109 -2.57 -9.59 21.17
CA THR A 109 -2.05 -9.50 22.54
C THR A 109 -0.67 -10.14 22.58
N ASP A 110 0.33 -9.42 23.10
CA ASP A 110 1.68 -9.97 23.28
C ASP A 110 1.79 -10.86 24.53
N SER A 111 2.96 -11.46 24.76
CA SER A 111 3.22 -12.32 25.92
C SER A 111 3.15 -11.60 27.27
N PHE A 112 3.15 -10.26 27.27
CA PHE A 112 3.06 -9.41 28.45
C PHE A 112 1.65 -8.85 28.66
N ASN A 113 0.67 -9.30 27.88
CA ASN A 113 -0.71 -8.81 27.86
C ASN A 113 -0.88 -7.37 27.35
N ASN A 114 0.10 -6.81 26.64
CA ASN A 114 -0.10 -5.55 25.92
C ASN A 114 -0.95 -5.81 24.67
N ILE A 115 -1.86 -4.90 24.38
CA ILE A 115 -2.73 -4.97 23.21
C ILE A 115 -2.18 -4.04 22.13
N SER A 116 -1.85 -4.61 20.98
CA SER A 116 -1.58 -3.87 19.75
C SER A 116 -2.85 -3.80 18.92
N VAL A 117 -3.21 -2.59 18.50
CA VAL A 117 -4.31 -2.36 17.55
C VAL A 117 -3.70 -2.21 16.15
N TYR A 118 -4.19 -3.01 15.20
CA TYR A 118 -3.72 -2.98 13.81
C TYR A 118 -4.67 -2.23 12.89
N ALA A 119 -5.98 -2.37 13.09
CA ALA A 119 -6.97 -1.67 12.29
C ALA A 119 -8.31 -1.54 13.00
N ILE A 120 -9.04 -0.49 12.67
CA ILE A 120 -10.48 -0.34 12.92
C ILE A 120 -11.13 -0.14 11.55
N THR A 121 -11.93 -1.12 11.14
CA THR A 121 -12.48 -1.23 9.79
C THR A 121 -13.98 -1.01 9.80
N ASN A 122 -14.52 -0.49 8.70
CA ASN A 122 -15.94 -0.25 8.46
C ASN A 122 -16.40 -1.14 7.31
N HIS A 123 -17.39 -1.98 7.56
CA HIS A 123 -18.01 -2.84 6.54
C HIS A 123 -19.48 -2.49 6.40
N TYR A 124 -19.93 -2.31 5.16
CA TYR A 124 -21.32 -2.02 4.83
C TYR A 124 -21.87 -3.20 4.06
N ILE A 125 -22.88 -3.87 4.59
CA ILE A 125 -23.43 -5.11 4.02
C ILE A 125 -24.86 -4.85 3.63
N SER A 126 -25.17 -5.01 2.34
CA SER A 126 -26.52 -4.83 1.83
C SER A 126 -27.50 -5.77 2.54
N THR A 127 -28.67 -5.23 2.90
CA THR A 127 -29.78 -5.99 3.51
C THR A 127 -31.06 -5.92 2.71
N ASN A 128 -31.12 -5.00 1.74
CA ASN A 128 -32.15 -4.96 0.72
C ASN A 128 -31.47 -5.21 -0.61
N ASN A 129 -31.81 -6.31 -1.28
CA ASN A 129 -31.58 -6.37 -2.70
C ASN A 129 -32.54 -7.30 -3.42
N GLU A 130 -32.90 -6.88 -4.62
CA GLU A 130 -33.70 -7.57 -5.63
C GLU A 130 -33.16 -8.98 -5.98
N GLU A 131 -31.90 -9.26 -5.63
CA GLU A 131 -31.21 -10.54 -5.85
C GLU A 131 -31.29 -11.53 -4.67
N ASN A 132 -31.93 -11.15 -3.55
CA ASN A 132 -32.05 -12.00 -2.34
C ASN A 132 -30.69 -12.47 -1.73
N LYS A 133 -29.58 -11.80 -2.04
CA LYS A 133 -28.22 -12.14 -1.59
C LYS A 133 -27.55 -10.95 -0.88
N LEU A 134 -26.83 -11.22 0.21
CA LEU A 134 -25.99 -10.24 0.90
C LEU A 134 -24.69 -10.01 0.12
N TYR A 135 -24.21 -8.78 0.10
CA TYR A 135 -22.91 -8.39 -0.47
C TYR A 135 -22.37 -7.15 0.23
N PHE A 136 -21.05 -6.92 0.16
CA PHE A 136 -20.41 -5.69 0.61
C PHE A 136 -20.70 -4.54 -0.35
N ILE A 137 -20.99 -3.39 0.24
CA ILE A 137 -21.12 -2.10 -0.45
C ILE A 137 -19.79 -1.38 -0.26
N ASN A 138 -19.21 -0.87 -1.36
CA ASN A 138 -17.98 -0.10 -1.29
C ASN A 138 -18.17 1.15 -0.37
N PRO A 139 -17.24 1.41 0.58
CA PRO A 139 -17.32 2.57 1.49
C PRO A 139 -17.49 3.92 0.78
N MET A 140 -16.95 4.07 -0.43
CA MET A 140 -17.11 5.28 -1.22
C MET A 140 -18.53 5.47 -1.76
N GLU A 141 -19.27 4.37 -2.00
CA GLU A 141 -20.66 4.44 -2.44
C GLU A 141 -21.55 4.94 -1.30
N VAL A 142 -21.33 4.40 -0.08
CA VAL A 142 -22.03 4.83 1.14
C VAL A 142 -21.76 6.30 1.46
N ASN A 143 -20.55 6.77 1.17
CA ASN A 143 -20.10 8.12 1.45
C ASN A 143 -20.04 9.01 0.19
N SER A 144 -20.76 8.67 -0.86
CA SER A 144 -20.69 9.33 -2.18
C SER A 144 -21.01 10.83 -2.13
N GLN A 145 -21.78 11.28 -1.14
CA GLN A 145 -22.04 12.69 -0.88
C GLN A 145 -20.78 13.49 -0.50
N LEU A 146 -19.76 12.85 0.06
CA LEU A 146 -18.51 13.49 0.50
C LEU A 146 -17.48 13.62 -0.62
N TYR A 147 -17.58 12.77 -1.64
CA TYR A 147 -16.59 12.66 -2.69
C TYR A 147 -17.10 13.23 -4.02
N THR A 148 -16.17 13.66 -4.86
CA THR A 148 -16.44 14.05 -6.24
C THR A 148 -15.31 13.57 -7.13
N SER A 149 -15.55 13.62 -8.43
CA SER A 149 -14.59 13.16 -9.42
C SER A 149 -14.38 14.17 -10.53
N LYS A 150 -13.16 14.23 -11.05
CA LYS A 150 -12.81 14.99 -12.24
C LYS A 150 -11.90 14.15 -13.13
N THR A 151 -12.06 14.27 -14.43
CA THR A 151 -11.20 13.56 -15.40
C THR A 151 -10.31 14.55 -16.13
N ASN A 152 -9.03 14.21 -16.26
CA ASN A 152 -8.08 14.90 -17.12
C ASN A 152 -7.24 13.86 -17.87
N GLY A 153 -7.33 13.88 -19.21
CA GLY A 153 -6.72 12.82 -20.01
C GLY A 153 -7.25 11.43 -19.62
N ASN A 154 -6.33 10.54 -19.26
CA ASN A 154 -6.66 9.15 -18.89
C ASN A 154 -6.82 8.93 -17.37
N ILE A 155 -6.71 10.00 -16.57
CA ILE A 155 -6.82 9.91 -15.12
C ILE A 155 -8.19 10.43 -14.69
N THR A 156 -8.93 9.61 -13.95
CA THR A 156 -10.12 10.03 -13.20
C THR A 156 -9.74 10.17 -11.74
N TYR A 157 -9.71 11.41 -11.27
CA TYR A 157 -9.41 11.77 -9.89
C TYR A 157 -10.67 11.65 -9.04
N HIS A 158 -10.57 11.06 -7.87
CA HIS A 158 -11.61 10.92 -6.86
C HIS A 158 -11.11 11.52 -5.54
N PHE A 159 -11.80 12.52 -5.02
CA PHE A 159 -11.33 13.32 -3.89
C PHE A 159 -12.49 13.92 -3.09
N LEU A 160 -12.20 14.42 -1.89
CA LEU A 160 -13.19 15.09 -1.04
C LEU A 160 -13.72 16.37 -1.71
N LYS A 161 -15.04 16.60 -1.66
CA LYS A 161 -15.66 17.83 -2.22
C LYS A 161 -15.11 19.14 -1.63
N THR A 162 -14.57 19.07 -0.42
CA THR A 162 -13.94 20.21 0.26
C THR A 162 -12.56 20.55 -0.29
N HIS A 163 -11.91 19.64 -1.02
CA HIS A 163 -10.61 19.87 -1.63
C HIS A 163 -10.75 20.67 -2.94
N PRO A 164 -10.10 21.83 -3.05
CA PRO A 164 -10.09 22.60 -4.29
C PRO A 164 -9.16 21.93 -5.32
N PHE A 165 -9.74 21.32 -6.35
CA PHE A 165 -8.97 20.64 -7.39
C PHE A 165 -7.96 21.57 -8.09
N ASP A 166 -6.67 21.25 -7.99
CA ASP A 166 -5.59 21.99 -8.64
C ASP A 166 -5.37 21.48 -10.07
N LYS A 167 -5.94 22.22 -11.03
CA LYS A 167 -5.81 21.88 -12.45
C LYS A 167 -4.35 21.92 -12.93
N ASN A 168 -3.52 22.82 -12.40
CA ASN A 168 -2.13 22.94 -12.83
C ASN A 168 -1.31 21.72 -12.41
N LYS A 169 -1.50 21.23 -11.18
CA LYS A 169 -0.89 19.97 -10.72
C LYS A 169 -1.32 18.79 -11.58
N SER A 170 -2.63 18.69 -11.87
CA SER A 170 -3.14 17.64 -12.75
C SER A 170 -2.53 17.73 -14.16
N ASP A 171 -2.43 18.92 -14.75
CA ASP A 171 -1.84 19.11 -16.08
C ASP A 171 -0.34 18.76 -16.09
N GLN A 172 0.40 19.08 -15.02
CA GLN A 172 1.80 18.68 -14.85
C GLN A 172 1.95 17.15 -14.79
N LEU A 173 1.09 16.46 -14.03
CA LEU A 173 1.11 15.00 -13.97
C LEU A 173 0.83 14.38 -15.34
N ILE A 174 -0.17 14.89 -16.07
CA ILE A 174 -0.50 14.42 -17.41
C ILE A 174 0.65 14.66 -18.40
N ALA A 175 1.36 15.79 -18.30
CA ALA A 175 2.52 16.06 -19.14
C ALA A 175 3.67 15.07 -18.86
N SER A 176 4.00 14.84 -17.58
CA SER A 176 5.02 13.86 -17.17
C SER A 176 4.65 12.44 -17.60
N LEU A 177 3.38 12.04 -17.44
CA LEU A 177 2.88 10.74 -17.84
C LEU A 177 2.97 10.53 -19.35
N LYS A 178 2.50 11.49 -20.16
CA LYS A 178 2.59 11.39 -21.63
C LYS A 178 4.03 11.29 -22.11
N LYS A 179 4.94 12.05 -21.50
CA LYS A 179 6.37 11.97 -21.81
C LYS A 179 6.92 10.59 -21.47
N PHE A 180 6.63 10.08 -20.27
CA PHE A 180 7.06 8.76 -19.85
C PHE A 180 6.51 7.65 -20.77
N GLU A 181 5.21 7.67 -21.07
CA GLU A 181 4.58 6.72 -22.00
C GLU A 181 5.27 6.73 -23.36
N SER A 182 5.54 7.91 -23.92
CA SER A 182 6.23 8.07 -25.20
C SER A 182 7.67 7.53 -25.16
N ASP A 183 8.47 7.97 -24.18
CA ASP A 183 9.88 7.56 -24.07
C ASP A 183 10.01 6.06 -23.81
N TRP A 184 9.07 5.49 -23.05
CA TRP A 184 9.07 4.10 -22.66
C TRP A 184 8.40 3.18 -23.67
N GLY A 185 7.58 3.73 -24.57
CA GLY A 185 6.80 2.96 -25.54
C GLY A 185 5.58 2.30 -24.92
N PHE A 186 5.04 2.86 -23.83
CA PHE A 186 3.83 2.36 -23.20
C PHE A 186 2.59 2.94 -23.86
N ASN A 187 1.56 2.09 -23.95
CA ASN A 187 0.22 2.57 -24.31
C ASN A 187 -0.44 3.20 -23.08
N PRO A 188 -1.15 4.32 -23.23
CA PRO A 188 -1.82 4.94 -22.11
C PRO A 188 -2.91 4.04 -21.51
N ILE A 189 -3.01 4.02 -20.17
CA ILE A 189 -4.05 3.28 -19.45
C ILE A 189 -5.01 4.25 -18.75
N LYS A 190 -6.28 3.83 -18.58
CA LYS A 190 -7.23 4.55 -17.73
C LYS A 190 -6.90 4.28 -16.27
N ILE A 191 -6.78 5.33 -15.46
CA ILE A 191 -6.38 5.27 -14.06
C ILE A 191 -7.50 5.85 -13.19
N ASP A 192 -7.90 5.10 -12.16
CA ASP A 192 -8.71 5.61 -11.05
C ASP A 192 -7.74 6.10 -9.96
N TYR A 193 -7.70 7.43 -9.74
CA TYR A 193 -6.76 8.10 -8.84
C TYR A 193 -7.53 8.61 -7.62
N PHE A 194 -7.44 7.89 -6.51
CA PHE A 194 -8.05 8.29 -5.24
C PHE A 194 -7.05 9.06 -4.41
N PHE A 195 -7.42 10.26 -3.96
CA PHE A 195 -6.53 11.04 -3.13
C PHE A 195 -7.20 11.92 -2.08
N THR A 196 -6.41 12.19 -1.04
CA THR A 196 -6.78 13.04 0.09
C THR A 196 -5.58 13.85 0.57
N ASP A 197 -5.81 14.79 1.49
CA ASP A 197 -4.72 15.58 2.06
C ASP A 197 -3.99 14.80 3.16
N THR A 198 -4.71 14.01 3.94
CA THR A 198 -4.16 13.25 5.07
C THR A 198 -4.39 11.75 4.94
N PRO A 199 -3.54 10.92 5.61
CA PRO A 199 -3.78 9.48 5.73
C PRO A 199 -5.14 9.18 6.37
N ASP A 200 -5.61 10.01 7.31
CA ASP A 200 -6.89 9.78 7.98
C ASP A 200 -8.08 9.81 7.04
N GLN A 201 -8.07 10.80 6.16
CA GLN A 201 -9.07 10.95 5.12
C GLN A 201 -8.98 9.79 4.12
N LEU A 202 -7.77 9.33 3.78
CA LEU A 202 -7.57 8.21 2.87
C LEU A 202 -8.11 6.91 3.47
N GLY A 203 -7.82 6.68 4.75
CA GLY A 203 -8.37 5.58 5.53
C GLY A 203 -9.89 5.63 5.51
N THR A 204 -10.48 6.78 5.83
CA THR A 204 -11.94 6.97 5.82
C THR A 204 -12.55 6.67 4.45
N MET A 205 -11.93 7.13 3.36
CA MET A 205 -12.36 6.85 1.99
C MET A 205 -12.38 5.35 1.68
N ARG A 206 -11.40 4.62 2.20
CA ARG A 206 -11.27 3.18 2.02
C ARG A 206 -12.10 2.37 3.03
N GLY A 207 -12.71 3.01 4.03
CA GLY A 207 -13.49 2.30 5.07
C GLY A 207 -12.68 1.93 6.32
N LEU A 208 -11.68 2.73 6.70
CA LEU A 208 -10.89 2.58 7.92
C LEU A 208 -11.06 3.80 8.83
N ASP A 209 -11.33 3.56 10.10
CA ASP A 209 -11.21 4.59 11.14
C ASP A 209 -9.78 4.65 11.69
N TYR A 210 -9.04 3.55 11.60
CA TYR A 210 -7.65 3.43 12.03
C TYR A 210 -6.94 2.31 11.26
N TYR A 211 -5.65 2.48 10.98
CA TYR A 211 -4.73 1.39 10.64
C TYR A 211 -3.32 1.70 11.14
N TYR A 212 -2.52 0.66 11.35
CA TYR A 212 -1.13 0.80 11.78
C TYR A 212 -0.32 1.61 10.75
N GLY A 213 0.35 2.68 11.17
CA GLY A 213 1.11 3.58 10.30
C GLY A 213 0.33 4.79 9.77
N MET A 214 -0.95 4.94 10.13
CA MET A 214 -1.79 6.07 9.73
C MET A 214 -1.31 7.42 10.25
N GLU A 215 -0.47 7.46 11.28
CA GLU A 215 0.16 8.67 11.81
C GLU A 215 1.21 9.29 10.88
N GLN A 216 1.63 8.58 9.82
CA GLN A 216 2.64 9.05 8.88
C GLN A 216 2.10 10.11 7.93
N ILE A 217 2.30 11.37 8.27
CA ILE A 217 1.79 12.53 7.52
C ILE A 217 2.54 12.86 6.23
N PHE A 218 3.62 12.14 5.91
CA PHE A 218 4.33 12.37 4.65
C PHE A 218 3.48 11.92 3.46
N PRO A 219 3.61 12.59 2.30
CA PRO A 219 2.95 12.13 1.09
C PRO A 219 3.32 10.68 0.77
N SER A 220 2.32 9.83 0.59
CA SER A 220 2.51 8.41 0.36
C SER A 220 1.34 7.86 -0.46
N GLY A 221 1.45 6.61 -0.88
CA GLY A 221 0.35 5.94 -1.58
C GLY A 221 0.60 4.46 -1.80
N MET A 222 -0.35 3.88 -2.52
CA MET A 222 -0.31 2.51 -2.96
C MET A 222 -0.96 2.41 -4.34
N ALA A 223 -0.30 1.67 -5.22
CA ALA A 223 -0.78 1.35 -6.54
C ALA A 223 -1.25 -0.11 -6.63
N PHE A 224 -2.34 -0.33 -7.35
CA PHE A 224 -2.90 -1.64 -7.66
C PHE A 224 -2.87 -1.83 -9.18
N PRO A 225 -1.76 -2.34 -9.75
CA PRO A 225 -1.55 -2.35 -11.20
C PRO A 225 -2.62 -3.11 -12.00
N LYS A 226 -3.13 -4.21 -11.44
CA LYS A 226 -4.16 -5.03 -12.09
C LYS A 226 -5.50 -4.30 -12.21
N ASP A 227 -5.85 -3.53 -11.17
CA ASP A 227 -7.07 -2.72 -11.12
C ASP A 227 -6.90 -1.32 -11.71
N LYS A 228 -5.65 -0.91 -11.97
CA LYS A 228 -5.29 0.44 -12.45
C LYS A 228 -5.75 1.54 -11.50
N ILE A 229 -5.67 1.24 -10.21
CA ILE A 229 -6.05 2.13 -9.12
C ILE A 229 -4.81 2.64 -8.41
N ILE A 230 -4.84 3.91 -7.99
CA ILE A 230 -3.94 4.40 -6.96
C ILE A 230 -4.72 5.02 -5.81
N TYR A 231 -4.22 4.84 -4.59
CA TYR A 231 -4.67 5.54 -3.39
C TYR A 231 -3.49 6.31 -2.83
N CYS A 232 -3.62 7.62 -2.64
CA CYS A 232 -2.53 8.42 -2.11
C CYS A 232 -3.00 9.56 -1.20
N ASN A 233 -2.10 10.03 -0.34
CA ASN A 233 -2.32 11.22 0.47
C ASN A 233 -1.19 12.24 0.27
N GLY A 234 -1.48 13.51 0.54
CA GLY A 234 -0.50 14.60 0.63
C GLY A 234 0.10 15.09 -0.70
N SER A 235 0.02 14.31 -1.77
CA SER A 235 0.54 14.69 -3.11
C SER A 235 -0.49 15.46 -3.98
N GLY A 236 -1.75 15.52 -3.56
CA GLY A 236 -2.84 16.08 -4.36
C GLY A 236 -2.99 15.39 -5.72
N GLU A 237 -3.12 16.17 -6.78
CA GLU A 237 -3.34 15.73 -8.16
C GLU A 237 -2.06 15.28 -8.89
N ASN A 238 -0.88 15.33 -8.23
CA ASN A 238 0.41 15.06 -8.85
C ASN A 238 1.29 14.10 -8.02
N ASN A 239 0.89 12.82 -7.97
CA ASN A 239 1.72 11.74 -7.45
C ASN A 239 2.26 10.87 -8.59
N PHE A 240 3.31 11.35 -9.27
CA PHE A 240 3.91 10.61 -10.37
C PHE A 240 4.56 9.28 -9.92
N HIS A 241 5.08 9.22 -8.69
CA HIS A 241 5.65 8.01 -8.10
C HIS A 241 4.67 6.83 -8.15
N GLU A 242 3.44 7.01 -7.66
CA GLU A 242 2.44 5.94 -7.63
C GLU A 242 1.96 5.54 -9.03
N ILE A 243 1.95 6.48 -9.97
CA ILE A 243 1.60 6.15 -11.36
C ILE A 243 2.66 5.25 -12.00
N LEU A 244 3.95 5.47 -11.71
CA LEU A 244 5.03 4.64 -12.27
C LEU A 244 4.90 3.17 -11.83
N HIS A 245 4.44 2.91 -10.60
CA HIS A 245 4.15 1.55 -10.14
C HIS A 245 3.14 0.82 -11.04
N LEU A 246 2.13 1.52 -11.60
CA LEU A 246 1.14 0.90 -12.50
C LEU A 246 1.75 0.41 -13.82
N TYR A 247 2.80 1.07 -14.31
CA TYR A 247 3.45 0.72 -15.59
C TYR A 247 4.62 -0.24 -15.40
N LEU A 248 5.43 -0.03 -14.37
CA LEU A 248 6.68 -0.75 -14.20
C LEU A 248 6.51 -2.08 -13.45
N ASN A 249 5.69 -2.14 -12.39
CA ASN A 249 5.55 -3.36 -11.59
C ASN A 249 5.04 -4.56 -12.39
N PRO A 250 4.04 -4.44 -13.29
CA PRO A 250 3.60 -5.59 -14.09
C PRO A 250 4.70 -6.25 -14.95
N LEU A 251 5.77 -5.53 -15.24
CA LEU A 251 6.84 -5.99 -16.12
C LEU A 251 8.15 -6.28 -15.38
N TYR A 252 8.41 -5.55 -14.29
CA TYR A 252 9.73 -5.50 -13.65
C TYR A 252 9.68 -5.62 -12.13
N GLU A 253 8.60 -6.15 -11.54
CA GLU A 253 8.45 -6.33 -10.08
C GLU A 253 9.68 -6.99 -9.42
N LYS A 254 10.30 -7.97 -10.08
CA LYS A 254 11.45 -8.71 -9.56
C LYS A 254 12.81 -8.06 -9.81
N SER A 255 12.86 -6.99 -10.61
CA SER A 255 14.11 -6.29 -10.87
C SER A 255 14.53 -5.52 -9.61
N PRO A 256 15.77 -5.69 -9.11
CA PRO A 256 16.25 -4.90 -7.98
C PRO A 256 16.26 -3.40 -8.29
N ILE A 257 16.25 -3.02 -9.57
CA ILE A 257 16.31 -1.62 -10.00
C ILE A 257 14.96 -0.93 -9.95
N ASN A 258 13.87 -1.69 -10.08
CA ASN A 258 12.54 -1.16 -10.36
C ASN A 258 12.13 -0.04 -9.38
N HIS A 259 12.19 -0.30 -8.08
CA HIS A 259 11.74 0.68 -7.11
C HIS A 259 12.68 1.90 -7.01
N GLY A 260 14.00 1.69 -7.13
CA GLY A 260 14.96 2.79 -7.17
C GLY A 260 14.83 3.68 -8.41
N LEU A 261 14.44 3.10 -9.56
CA LEU A 261 14.08 3.86 -10.76
C LEU A 261 12.84 4.72 -10.53
N ILE A 262 11.83 4.19 -9.84
CA ILE A 262 10.63 4.95 -9.46
C ILE A 262 11.00 6.12 -8.54
N TYR A 263 11.91 5.92 -7.58
CA TYR A 263 12.46 7.01 -6.76
C TYR A 263 13.18 8.07 -7.59
N TYR A 264 13.96 7.64 -8.59
CA TYR A 264 14.68 8.55 -9.48
C TYR A 264 13.72 9.42 -10.31
N LEU A 265 12.69 8.82 -10.91
CA LEU A 265 11.77 9.49 -11.82
C LEU A 265 10.65 10.26 -11.10
N GLY A 266 10.07 9.65 -10.07
CA GLY A 266 8.88 10.13 -9.35
C GLY A 266 9.18 10.81 -8.02
N GLY A 267 10.40 10.70 -7.50
CA GLY A 267 10.74 11.17 -6.15
C GLY A 267 10.21 10.24 -5.06
N SER A 268 10.15 10.71 -3.82
CA SER A 268 9.53 10.01 -2.69
C SER A 268 9.15 11.01 -1.59
N LEU A 269 8.09 10.71 -0.83
CA LEU A 269 7.63 11.52 0.31
C LEU A 269 7.35 13.00 -0.05
N GLY A 270 6.87 13.25 -1.26
CA GLY A 270 6.60 14.61 -1.78
C GLY A 270 7.85 15.38 -2.23
N HIS A 271 9.02 14.74 -2.22
CA HIS A 271 10.28 15.35 -2.61
C HIS A 271 10.85 14.74 -3.89
N ASN A 272 11.48 15.57 -4.72
CA ASN A 272 12.19 15.09 -5.91
C ASN A 272 13.48 14.34 -5.53
N PHE A 273 14.06 13.63 -6.51
CA PHE A 273 15.24 12.82 -6.26
C PHE A 273 16.49 13.60 -5.82
N ASN A 274 16.65 14.87 -6.23
CA ASN A 274 17.79 15.69 -5.81
C ASN A 274 17.75 16.01 -4.31
N PHE A 275 16.55 16.18 -3.75
CA PHE A 275 16.38 16.30 -2.30
C PHE A 275 16.83 15.01 -1.59
N LEU A 276 16.45 13.83 -2.10
CA LEU A 276 16.85 12.54 -1.52
C LEU A 276 18.37 12.33 -1.55
N ILE A 277 19.03 12.72 -2.64
CA ILE A 277 20.50 12.76 -2.72
C ILE A 277 21.10 13.66 -1.63
N SER A 278 20.54 14.85 -1.42
CA SER A 278 21.01 15.78 -0.39
C SER A 278 20.86 15.17 1.01
N LYS A 279 19.74 14.50 1.28
CA LYS A 279 19.53 13.75 2.53
C LYS A 279 20.53 12.62 2.72
N MET A 280 20.85 11.88 1.66
CA MET A 280 21.88 10.85 1.72
C MET A 280 23.27 11.44 2.02
N ASN A 281 23.61 12.60 1.45
CA ASN A 281 24.86 13.29 1.76
C ASN A 281 24.92 13.76 3.22
N GLU A 282 23.85 14.38 3.74
CA GLU A 282 23.72 14.73 5.17
C GLU A 282 23.94 13.51 6.07
N TYR A 283 23.31 12.38 5.73
CA TYR A 283 23.46 11.12 6.45
C TYR A 283 24.90 10.61 6.43
N LEU A 284 25.56 10.57 5.27
CA LEU A 284 26.94 10.09 5.13
C LEU A 284 27.97 10.97 5.84
N ILE A 285 27.71 12.28 5.97
CA ILE A 285 28.53 13.19 6.78
C ILE A 285 28.37 12.86 8.26
N LYS A 286 27.13 12.63 8.71
CA LYS A 286 26.82 12.31 10.11
C LYS A 286 27.31 10.92 10.53
N TYR A 287 27.29 9.97 9.60
CA TYR A 287 27.68 8.57 9.81
C TYR A 287 28.80 8.17 8.84
N PRO A 288 30.02 8.69 9.01
CA PRO A 288 31.11 8.51 8.04
C PRO A 288 31.56 7.04 7.88
N ASN A 289 31.27 6.19 8.87
CA ASN A 289 31.63 4.77 8.87
C ASN A 289 30.57 3.87 8.20
N THR A 290 29.46 4.43 7.68
CA THR A 290 28.47 3.63 6.94
C THR A 290 29.12 3.02 5.70
N ASP A 291 29.14 1.69 5.64
CA ASP A 291 29.63 0.94 4.49
C ASP A 291 28.52 0.83 3.43
N LEU A 292 28.77 1.39 2.25
CA LEU A 292 27.81 1.42 1.16
C LEU A 292 27.92 0.18 0.27
N SER A 293 28.84 -0.74 0.53
CA SER A 293 28.83 -2.04 -0.13
C SER A 293 27.66 -2.92 0.33
N GLU A 294 27.03 -2.59 1.47
CA GLU A 294 25.90 -3.32 2.05
C GLU A 294 24.57 -2.55 1.97
N PHE A 295 24.47 -1.56 1.08
CA PHE A 295 23.36 -0.61 1.00
C PHE A 295 21.96 -1.23 0.88
N GLU A 296 21.87 -2.46 0.34
CA GLU A 296 20.62 -3.20 0.18
C GLU A 296 19.96 -3.56 1.52
N THR A 297 20.76 -3.66 2.58
CA THR A 297 20.30 -4.05 3.94
C THR A 297 20.48 -2.93 4.97
N LEU A 298 21.00 -1.77 4.56
CA LEU A 298 21.18 -0.65 5.48
C LEU A 298 19.83 -0.02 5.83
N GLU A 299 19.59 0.10 7.13
CA GLU A 299 18.45 0.80 7.70
C GLU A 299 18.88 2.12 8.36
N THR A 300 17.93 3.05 8.44
CA THR A 300 18.10 4.31 9.15
C THR A 300 16.86 4.60 10.00
N LYS A 301 17.08 5.32 11.10
CA LYS A 301 15.97 5.83 11.94
C LYS A 301 15.30 7.05 11.31
N ASP A 302 15.92 7.65 10.31
CA ASP A 302 15.31 8.72 9.53
C ASP A 302 14.34 8.10 8.52
N ILE A 303 13.06 8.14 8.87
CA ILE A 303 11.97 7.63 8.04
C ILE A 303 11.83 8.34 6.69
N THR A 304 12.53 9.46 6.49
CA THR A 304 12.54 10.20 5.21
C THR A 304 13.64 9.75 4.25
N LEU A 305 14.52 8.84 4.68
CA LEU A 305 15.64 8.36 3.87
C LEU A 305 15.59 6.84 3.74
N HIS A 306 15.40 6.36 2.52
CA HIS A 306 15.57 4.95 2.17
C HIS A 306 16.91 4.77 1.44
N ILE A 307 17.93 4.31 2.16
CA ILE A 307 19.31 4.20 1.65
C ILE A 307 19.33 3.35 0.37
N ASN A 308 18.69 2.18 0.40
CA ASN A 308 18.65 1.27 -0.75
C ASN A 308 18.13 1.96 -2.03
N HIS A 309 16.89 2.45 -1.97
CA HIS A 309 16.26 3.10 -3.13
C HIS A 309 17.02 4.36 -3.59
N THR A 310 17.65 5.08 -2.68
CA THR A 310 18.44 6.28 -3.01
C THR A 310 19.75 5.92 -3.73
N VAL A 311 20.43 4.84 -3.32
CA VAL A 311 21.62 4.32 -4.03
C VAL A 311 21.25 3.83 -5.43
N ILE A 312 20.17 3.07 -5.56
CA ILE A 312 19.71 2.57 -6.86
C ILE A 312 19.26 3.72 -7.76
N GLY A 313 18.57 4.72 -7.23
CA GLY A 313 18.22 5.92 -7.97
C GLY A 313 19.45 6.71 -8.44
N LEU A 314 20.56 6.73 -7.66
CA LEU A 314 21.82 7.36 -8.06
C LEU A 314 22.42 6.62 -9.27
N ILE A 315 22.40 5.30 -9.25
CA ILE A 315 22.83 4.47 -10.39
C ILE A 315 21.99 4.79 -11.63
N CYS A 316 20.67 4.85 -11.48
CA CYS A 316 19.76 5.25 -12.57
C CYS A 316 20.14 6.63 -13.12
N LYS A 317 20.36 7.63 -12.25
CA LYS A 317 20.77 8.98 -12.62
C LYS A 317 22.09 9.01 -13.40
N ILE A 318 23.08 8.20 -13.02
CA ILE A 318 24.39 8.12 -13.70
C ILE A 318 24.22 7.59 -15.13
N ILE A 319 23.42 6.54 -15.29
CA ILE A 319 23.21 5.88 -16.59
C ILE A 319 22.30 6.72 -17.49
N ASP A 320 21.23 7.30 -16.95
CA ASP A 320 20.34 8.19 -17.69
C ASP A 320 21.08 9.41 -18.26
N LYS A 321 22.00 10.00 -17.48
CA LYS A 321 22.86 11.10 -17.97
C LYS A 321 23.73 10.72 -19.18
N LYS A 322 24.11 9.45 -19.31
CA LYS A 322 24.99 8.96 -20.39
C LYS A 322 24.21 8.47 -21.60
N GLU A 323 23.08 7.81 -21.36
CA GLU A 323 22.42 6.96 -22.36
C GLU A 323 20.90 7.18 -22.45
N GLY A 324 20.35 8.02 -21.56
CA GLY A 324 18.93 8.30 -21.48
C GLY A 324 18.08 7.07 -21.14
N VAL A 325 16.83 7.09 -21.61
CA VAL A 325 15.83 6.05 -21.36
C VAL A 325 16.26 4.65 -21.80
N ASN A 326 17.08 4.52 -22.84
CA ASN A 326 17.55 3.21 -23.30
C ASN A 326 18.50 2.56 -22.29
N GLY A 327 19.34 3.37 -21.62
CA GLY A 327 20.16 2.91 -20.50
C GLY A 327 19.28 2.45 -19.33
N LEU A 328 18.26 3.21 -18.97
CA LEU A 328 17.33 2.85 -17.89
C LEU A 328 16.58 1.54 -18.16
N LYS A 329 16.08 1.35 -19.40
CA LYS A 329 15.45 0.10 -19.82
C LYS A 329 16.39 -1.09 -19.71
N ARG A 330 17.68 -0.91 -20.06
CA ARG A 330 18.70 -1.95 -19.88
C ARG A 330 18.92 -2.28 -18.40
N LEU A 331 18.95 -1.28 -17.51
CA LEU A 331 19.17 -1.56 -16.08
C LEU A 331 18.11 -2.48 -15.49
N LEU A 332 16.85 -2.36 -15.93
CA LEU A 332 15.75 -3.21 -15.47
C LEU A 332 15.91 -4.69 -15.83
N THR A 333 16.80 -5.04 -16.78
CA THR A 333 17.04 -6.44 -17.18
C THR A 333 18.04 -7.17 -16.29
N TYR A 334 18.62 -6.51 -15.29
CA TYR A 334 19.53 -7.15 -14.34
C TYR A 334 18.79 -7.83 -13.21
N ASP A 335 19.27 -9.00 -12.80
CA ASP A 335 18.66 -9.81 -11.74
C ASP A 335 19.23 -9.53 -10.35
N ASN A 336 20.42 -8.92 -10.26
CA ASN A 336 21.05 -8.55 -8.99
C ASN A 336 22.08 -7.42 -9.17
N MET A 337 22.43 -6.78 -8.05
CA MET A 337 23.33 -5.63 -8.03
C MET A 337 24.78 -5.99 -8.38
N GLU A 338 25.29 -7.17 -7.99
CA GLU A 338 26.65 -7.63 -8.34
C GLU A 338 26.90 -7.70 -9.85
N ILE A 339 25.96 -8.30 -10.59
CA ILE A 339 26.04 -8.37 -12.05
C ILE A 339 25.96 -6.97 -12.66
N LEU A 340 25.06 -6.13 -12.16
CA LEU A 340 24.92 -4.75 -12.65
C LEU A 340 26.22 -3.98 -12.47
N PHE A 341 26.78 -3.94 -11.26
CA PHE A 341 28.00 -3.19 -10.99
C PHE A 341 29.20 -3.69 -11.79
N LYS A 342 29.30 -5.00 -11.97
CA LYS A 342 30.34 -5.60 -12.81
C LYS A 342 30.19 -5.21 -14.27
N LYS A 343 28.98 -5.21 -14.84
CA LYS A 343 28.75 -4.94 -16.27
C LYS A 343 28.75 -3.45 -16.61
N GLU A 344 28.13 -2.62 -15.77
CA GLU A 344 27.94 -1.19 -16.03
C GLU A 344 29.14 -0.35 -15.57
N PHE A 345 29.87 -0.80 -14.53
CA PHE A 345 30.97 -0.03 -13.94
C PHE A 345 32.30 -0.78 -13.83
N ASN A 346 32.35 -2.08 -14.19
CA ASN A 346 33.53 -2.93 -14.00
C ASN A 346 34.02 -2.97 -12.55
N LEU A 347 33.08 -2.98 -11.59
CA LEU A 347 33.36 -2.97 -10.15
C LEU A 347 33.01 -4.30 -9.49
N GLN A 348 33.81 -4.70 -8.50
CA GLN A 348 33.47 -5.78 -7.56
C GLN A 348 32.88 -5.17 -6.27
N LYS A 349 32.22 -5.99 -5.44
CA LYS A 349 31.54 -5.52 -4.20
C LYS A 349 32.46 -4.71 -3.28
N LYS A 350 33.74 -5.10 -3.15
CA LYS A 350 34.76 -4.38 -2.38
C LYS A 350 35.01 -2.93 -2.84
N ASP A 351 34.69 -2.61 -4.09
CA ASP A 351 34.93 -1.29 -4.69
C ASP A 351 33.70 -0.38 -4.56
N TRP A 352 32.52 -0.95 -4.23
CA TRP A 352 31.24 -0.23 -4.20
C TRP A 352 31.24 0.93 -3.22
N HIS A 353 31.76 0.71 -2.02
CA HIS A 353 31.76 1.73 -0.98
C HIS A 353 32.43 3.03 -1.43
N HIS A 354 33.65 2.91 -1.96
CA HIS A 354 34.43 4.06 -2.41
C HIS A 354 33.76 4.72 -3.62
N PHE A 355 33.36 3.92 -4.61
CA PHE A 355 32.67 4.42 -5.80
C PHE A 355 31.40 5.21 -5.44
N LEU A 356 30.51 4.61 -4.66
CA LEU A 356 29.23 5.23 -4.28
C LEU A 356 29.44 6.51 -3.48
N LYS A 357 30.35 6.52 -2.50
CA LYS A 357 30.67 7.73 -1.74
C LYS A 357 31.16 8.86 -2.63
N GLU A 358 32.04 8.58 -3.59
CA GLU A 358 32.53 9.59 -4.52
C GLU A 358 31.42 10.08 -5.45
N GLU A 359 30.55 9.20 -5.95
CA GLU A 359 29.42 9.60 -6.78
C GLU A 359 28.42 10.48 -6.02
N PHE A 360 28.11 10.16 -4.76
CA PHE A 360 27.25 11.00 -3.91
C PHE A 360 27.85 12.39 -3.68
N LYS A 361 29.15 12.48 -3.38
CA LYS A 361 29.86 13.77 -3.25
C LYS A 361 29.79 14.61 -4.52
N LYS A 362 29.90 13.98 -5.70
CA LYS A 362 29.78 14.69 -7.00
C LYS A 362 28.39 15.26 -7.25
N GLN A 363 27.34 14.69 -6.64
CA GLN A 363 25.98 15.21 -6.76
C GLN A 363 25.64 16.30 -5.74
N ASP A 364 26.54 16.61 -4.80
CA ASP A 364 26.32 17.67 -3.83
C ASP A 364 26.38 19.04 -4.52
N THR A 365 25.20 19.63 -4.73
CA THR A 365 25.04 20.93 -5.38
C THR A 365 25.17 22.09 -4.40
N SER A 366 25.37 21.83 -3.10
CA SER A 366 25.64 22.90 -2.11
C SER A 366 26.98 23.62 -2.31
N LYS A 367 27.78 23.19 -3.30
CA LYS A 367 29.05 23.81 -3.72
C LYS A 367 29.02 24.47 -5.12
N LEU A 368 27.83 24.63 -5.73
CA LEU A 368 27.66 25.39 -6.98
C LEU A 368 26.87 26.68 -6.75
#